data_AF-A0A7H9E8T1-F1
#
_entry.id   AF-A0A7H9E8T1-F1
#
_cell.length_a   1.000
_cell.length_b   1.000
_cell.length_c   1.000
_cell.angle_alpha   90.00
_cell.angle_beta   90.00
_cell.angle_gamma   90.00
#
_symmetry.space_group_name_H-M   'P 1'
#
loop_
_entity.id
_entity.type
_entity.pdbx_description
1 polymer ?
#
loop_
_entity_poly.entity_id
_entity_poly.type
_entity_poly.pdbx_seq_one_letter_code
_entity_poly.pdbx_strand_id
1 'polypeptide(L)'
;MAIPDGELYNTGELAPGQLATIERATINTEQAGAPIGFGQGVAIKDGLVVPATGGNIFGVALRRTYLNADHLTQENIDADKWQTGELLGVVREGTIQVPINEDVNENENAAIDKDGNFKPAGASDTVVGVFLGSGNKGGTARMQTRIQLSNTSVTGSGLQNANAPQVDQPSTPTVDPKPASLSTGSTTGTDNKNGGK
;
A
#
# COMPACT_ATOMS: atom_id res chain seq x y z
N MET A 1 -32.28 -12.90 16.21
CA MET A 1 -31.21 -12.35 15.34
C MET A 1 -29.89 -12.78 15.96
N ALA A 2 -29.10 -13.59 15.25
CA ALA A 2 -27.75 -13.89 15.67
C ALA A 2 -26.88 -12.67 15.36
N ILE A 3 -26.11 -12.22 16.34
CA ILE A 3 -25.02 -11.24 16.11
C ILE A 3 -24.03 -11.96 15.19
N PRO A 4 -23.61 -11.37 14.06
CA PRO A 4 -22.57 -11.95 13.23
C PRO A 4 -21.35 -12.24 14.10
N ASP A 5 -20.96 -13.52 14.17
CA ASP A 5 -19.81 -13.92 14.95
C ASP A 5 -18.58 -13.26 14.34
N GLY A 6 -17.83 -12.56 15.17
CA GLY A 6 -16.66 -11.82 14.76
C GLY A 6 -15.54 -12.82 14.45
N GLU A 7 -15.50 -13.35 13.22
CA GLU A 7 -14.28 -13.88 12.61
C GLU A 7 -13.29 -12.74 12.29
N LEU A 8 -13.20 -11.74 13.17
CA LEU A 8 -12.17 -10.70 13.18
C LEU A 8 -10.85 -11.23 13.75
N TYR A 9 -10.88 -12.43 14.34
CA TYR A 9 -9.67 -13.19 14.59
C TYR A 9 -9.23 -13.77 13.25
N ASN A 10 -8.06 -13.36 12.81
CA ASN A 10 -7.36 -13.79 11.61
C ASN A 10 -7.20 -15.34 11.62
N THR A 11 -8.26 -16.08 11.31
CA THR A 11 -8.33 -17.56 11.27
C THR A 11 -7.95 -18.11 9.90
N GLY A 12 -7.70 -17.23 8.93
CA GLY A 12 -7.16 -17.55 7.62
C GLY A 12 -5.64 -17.69 7.61
N GLU A 13 -5.15 -18.27 6.53
CA GLU A 13 -3.76 -18.20 6.07
C GLU A 13 -3.21 -16.77 6.27
N LEU A 14 -2.00 -16.64 6.84
CA LEU A 14 -1.46 -15.33 7.21
C LEU A 14 -1.37 -14.43 5.97
N ALA A 15 -2.12 -13.32 5.98
CA ALA A 15 -2.35 -12.54 4.77
C ALA A 15 -1.05 -12.01 4.12
N PRO A 16 -1.02 -11.87 2.79
CA PRO A 16 0.12 -11.31 2.06
C PRO A 16 0.57 -9.97 2.62
N GLY A 17 1.89 -9.74 2.69
CA GLY A 17 2.48 -8.48 3.12
C GLY A 17 2.52 -8.29 4.64
N GLN A 18 2.16 -9.30 5.43
CA GLN A 18 2.30 -9.28 6.88
C GLN A 18 3.72 -9.72 7.28
N LEU A 19 4.35 -9.01 8.24
CA LEU A 19 5.59 -9.50 8.86
C LEU A 19 5.31 -10.82 9.58
N ALA A 20 6.13 -11.82 9.29
CA ALA A 20 5.93 -13.19 9.75
C ALA A 20 6.75 -13.54 11.01
N THR A 21 7.42 -12.56 11.60
CA THR A 21 8.26 -12.69 12.80
C THR A 21 8.23 -11.40 13.62
N ILE A 22 8.62 -11.51 14.88
CA ILE A 22 8.86 -10.38 15.80
C ILE A 22 10.31 -9.87 15.72
N GLU A 23 11.16 -10.54 14.94
CA GLU A 23 12.54 -10.12 14.71
C GLU A 23 12.61 -8.78 13.96
N ARG A 24 13.79 -8.16 14.00
CA ARG A 24 14.01 -6.87 13.34
C ARG A 24 13.79 -7.00 11.84
N ALA A 25 12.98 -6.09 11.29
CA ALA A 25 12.85 -5.86 9.87
C ALA A 25 13.40 -4.48 9.51
N THR A 26 13.97 -4.35 8.31
CA THR A 26 14.33 -3.06 7.73
C THR A 26 13.22 -2.67 6.76
N ILE A 27 12.56 -1.55 7.01
CA ILE A 27 11.40 -1.08 6.23
C ILE A 27 11.66 0.35 5.79
N ASN A 28 11.48 0.59 4.49
CA ASN A 28 11.50 1.94 3.93
C ASN A 28 10.07 2.40 3.65
N THR A 29 9.80 3.69 3.84
CA THR A 29 8.61 4.34 3.30
C THR A 29 8.94 4.84 1.90
N GLU A 30 8.16 4.41 0.92
CA GLU A 30 8.35 4.75 -0.49
C GLU A 30 7.03 5.21 -1.11
N GLN A 31 7.06 5.70 -2.35
CA GLN A 31 5.86 6.07 -3.11
C GLN A 31 5.57 5.09 -4.25
N ALA A 32 4.32 4.67 -4.37
CA ALA A 32 3.87 3.79 -5.45
C ALA A 32 3.80 4.53 -6.80
N GLY A 33 4.52 4.05 -7.81
CA GLY A 33 4.43 4.50 -9.20
C GLY A 33 3.40 3.75 -10.05
N ALA A 34 2.83 2.67 -9.51
CA ALA A 34 1.77 1.87 -10.13
C ALA A 34 0.96 1.17 -9.02
N PRO A 35 -0.22 0.57 -9.30
CA PRO A 35 -0.92 -0.25 -8.32
C PRO A 35 -0.07 -1.46 -7.89
N ILE A 36 0.03 -1.71 -6.57
CA ILE A 36 0.89 -2.77 -5.99
C ILE A 36 0.08 -3.60 -4.99
N GLY A 37 0.06 -4.92 -5.21
CA GLY A 37 -0.57 -5.87 -4.30
C GLY A 37 0.19 -6.02 -2.98
N PHE A 38 -0.50 -6.43 -1.92
CA PHE A 38 0.16 -6.71 -0.65
C PHE A 38 1.08 -7.93 -0.74
N GLY A 39 2.25 -7.86 -0.12
CA GLY A 39 3.25 -8.93 -0.16
C GLY A 39 3.94 -9.10 -1.51
N GLN A 40 3.61 -8.28 -2.52
CA GLN A 40 4.20 -8.36 -3.84
C GLN A 40 5.66 -7.89 -3.82
N GLY A 41 6.51 -8.55 -4.62
CA GLY A 41 7.86 -8.08 -4.89
C GLY A 41 7.81 -6.78 -5.70
N VAL A 42 8.63 -5.81 -5.31
CA VAL A 42 8.67 -4.49 -5.94
C VAL A 42 10.07 -4.10 -6.39
N ALA A 43 10.15 -3.29 -7.44
CA ALA A 43 11.37 -2.69 -7.97
C ALA A 43 11.26 -1.16 -7.96
N ILE A 44 12.40 -0.47 -8.08
CA ILE A 44 12.41 0.98 -8.29
C ILE A 44 12.50 1.27 -9.78
N LYS A 45 11.59 2.10 -10.28
CA LYS A 45 11.60 2.67 -11.62
C LYS A 45 11.29 4.15 -11.55
N ASP A 46 12.13 4.98 -12.15
CA ASP A 46 12.00 6.44 -12.15
C ASP A 46 11.89 7.05 -10.72
N GLY A 47 12.54 6.42 -9.74
CA GLY A 47 12.51 6.80 -8.33
C GLY A 47 11.23 6.39 -7.58
N LEU A 48 10.29 5.72 -8.24
CA LEU A 48 9.05 5.22 -7.64
C LEU A 48 9.07 3.70 -7.55
N VAL A 49 8.29 3.17 -6.61
CA VAL A 49 8.15 1.73 -6.42
C VAL A 49 7.07 1.21 -7.36
N VAL A 50 7.38 0.13 -8.09
CA VAL A 50 6.45 -0.54 -9.01
C VAL A 50 6.52 -2.05 -8.81
N PRO A 51 5.48 -2.82 -9.19
CA PRO A 51 5.57 -4.28 -9.17
C PRO A 51 6.79 -4.78 -9.93
N ALA A 52 7.54 -5.69 -9.34
CA ALA A 52 8.64 -6.35 -10.02
C ALA A 52 8.09 -7.35 -11.05
N THR A 53 8.78 -7.51 -12.16
CA THR A 53 8.41 -8.46 -13.23
C THR A 53 9.45 -9.56 -13.41
N GLY A 54 10.26 -9.80 -12.38
CA GLY A 54 11.40 -10.72 -12.36
C GLY A 54 12.71 -10.05 -11.94
N GLY A 55 13.77 -10.85 -11.81
CA GLY A 55 15.12 -10.38 -11.49
C GLY A 55 15.27 -9.89 -10.05
N ASN A 56 16.20 -8.94 -9.84
CA ASN A 56 16.43 -8.31 -8.54
C ASN A 56 15.22 -7.47 -8.13
N ILE A 57 14.85 -7.55 -6.85
CA ILE A 57 13.82 -6.68 -6.26
C ILE A 57 14.43 -5.62 -5.37
N PHE A 58 13.73 -4.49 -5.28
CA PHE A 58 13.94 -3.54 -4.22
C PHE A 58 13.36 -4.04 -2.89
N GLY A 59 12.30 -4.84 -2.87
CA GLY A 59 11.81 -5.40 -1.60
C GLY A 59 10.42 -5.95 -1.74
N VAL A 60 9.72 -6.06 -0.62
CA VAL A 60 8.37 -6.63 -0.55
C VAL A 60 7.40 -5.62 0.04
N ALA A 61 6.27 -5.37 -0.64
CA ALA A 61 5.27 -4.42 -0.17
C ALA A 61 4.55 -4.92 1.09
N LEU A 62 4.51 -4.09 2.13
CA LEU A 62 3.72 -4.37 3.33
C LEU A 62 2.24 -4.20 3.06
N ARG A 63 1.41 -4.99 3.75
CA ARG A 63 -0.03 -4.71 3.83
C ARG A 63 -0.29 -3.46 4.66
N ARG A 64 -1.39 -2.76 4.38
CA ARG A 64 -1.90 -1.72 5.29
C ARG A 64 -2.65 -2.33 6.46
N THR A 65 -2.69 -1.61 7.59
CA THR A 65 -3.46 -1.99 8.77
C THR A 65 -4.78 -1.21 8.79
N TYR A 66 -5.90 -1.93 8.91
CA TYR A 66 -7.22 -1.32 9.05
C TYR A 66 -7.55 -1.19 10.54
N LEU A 67 -7.71 0.05 11.03
CA LEU A 67 -7.95 0.30 12.46
C LEU A 67 -9.43 0.48 12.82
N ASN A 68 -10.32 0.73 11.85
CA ASN A 68 -11.77 0.80 12.04
C ASN A 68 -12.45 0.29 10.76
N ALA A 69 -13.18 -0.83 10.87
CA ALA A 69 -13.66 -1.61 9.73
C ALA A 69 -15.20 -1.73 9.69
N ASP A 70 -15.93 -0.78 10.26
CA ASP A 70 -17.41 -0.83 10.36
C ASP A 70 -18.10 -0.93 8.98
N HIS A 71 -17.37 -0.66 7.90
CA HIS A 71 -17.83 -0.72 6.49
C HIS A 71 -16.89 -1.50 5.56
N LEU A 72 -15.87 -2.19 6.09
CA LEU A 72 -14.92 -2.98 5.29
C LEU A 72 -15.35 -4.44 5.30
N THR A 73 -15.79 -4.95 4.15
CA THR A 73 -16.01 -6.38 3.95
C THR A 73 -14.68 -7.09 3.73
N GLN A 74 -14.61 -8.38 4.03
CA GLN A 74 -13.42 -9.19 3.73
C GLN A 74 -13.08 -9.17 2.24
N GLU A 75 -14.09 -9.19 1.36
CA GLU A 75 -13.92 -9.06 -0.09
C GLU A 75 -13.21 -7.75 -0.48
N ASN A 76 -13.56 -6.63 0.15
CA ASN A 76 -12.90 -5.34 -0.09
C ASN A 76 -11.45 -5.35 0.41
N ILE A 77 -11.19 -6.04 1.52
CA ILE A 77 -9.84 -6.19 2.08
C ILE A 77 -8.96 -7.06 1.17
N ASP A 78 -9.50 -8.16 0.66
CA ASP A 78 -8.80 -9.10 -0.22
C ASP A 78 -8.53 -8.50 -1.61
N ALA A 79 -9.41 -7.61 -2.08
CA ALA A 79 -9.24 -6.88 -3.34
C ALA A 79 -8.37 -5.62 -3.22
N ASP A 80 -8.01 -5.21 -2.00
CA ASP A 80 -7.25 -3.98 -1.81
C ASP A 80 -5.79 -4.11 -2.24
N LYS A 81 -5.22 -2.96 -2.60
CA LYS A 81 -3.85 -2.78 -3.06
C LYS A 81 -3.43 -1.34 -2.86
N TRP A 82 -2.13 -1.09 -2.83
CA TRP A 82 -1.61 0.27 -2.92
C TRP A 82 -1.95 0.86 -4.28
N GLN A 83 -2.42 2.09 -4.30
CA GLN A 83 -2.73 2.86 -5.50
C GLN A 83 -1.54 3.75 -5.88
N THR A 84 -1.50 4.17 -7.14
CA THR A 84 -0.46 5.11 -7.61
C THR A 84 -0.48 6.40 -6.80
N GLY A 85 0.70 6.85 -6.37
CA GLY A 85 0.89 8.04 -5.55
C GLY A 85 0.81 7.79 -4.05
N GLU A 86 0.29 6.64 -3.59
CA GLU A 86 0.23 6.32 -2.17
C GLU A 86 1.62 6.02 -1.58
N LEU A 87 1.76 6.31 -0.29
CA LEU A 87 2.94 5.91 0.49
C LEU A 87 2.75 4.51 1.02
N LEU A 88 3.76 3.65 0.83
CA LEU A 88 3.75 2.29 1.33
C LEU A 88 5.05 1.93 2.04
N GLY A 89 4.94 1.00 2.97
CA GLY A 89 6.11 0.36 3.57
C GLY A 89 6.64 -0.76 2.68
N VAL A 90 7.96 -0.78 2.46
CA VAL A 90 8.65 -1.83 1.71
C VAL A 90 9.67 -2.51 2.61
N VAL A 91 9.50 -3.82 2.83
CA VAL A 91 10.47 -4.64 3.57
C VAL A 91 11.69 -4.91 2.70
N ARG A 92 12.85 -4.51 3.22
CA ARG A 92 14.18 -4.70 2.62
C ARG A 92 14.93 -5.89 3.21
N GLU A 93 14.68 -6.17 4.48
CA GLU A 93 15.24 -7.28 5.23
C GLU A 93 14.23 -7.73 6.28
N GLY A 94 14.04 -9.03 6.42
CA GLY A 94 13.15 -9.63 7.43
C GLY A 94 12.39 -10.82 6.88
N THR A 95 11.47 -11.34 7.70
CA THR A 95 10.59 -12.44 7.32
C THR A 95 9.17 -11.92 7.09
N ILE A 96 8.61 -12.21 5.93
CA ILE A 96 7.33 -11.67 5.45
C ILE A 96 6.50 -12.77 4.81
N GLN A 97 5.18 -12.66 4.91
CA GLN A 97 4.24 -13.48 4.16
C GLN A 97 4.11 -12.97 2.74
N VAL A 98 4.38 -13.83 1.77
CA VAL A 98 4.35 -13.47 0.35
C VAL A 98 3.31 -14.32 -0.40
N PRO A 99 2.62 -13.74 -1.40
CA PRO A 99 1.75 -14.50 -2.27
C PRO A 99 2.57 -15.42 -3.17
N ILE A 100 2.13 -16.67 -3.33
CA ILE A 100 2.81 -17.68 -4.14
C ILE A 100 1.94 -18.12 -5.32
N ASN A 101 2.56 -18.27 -6.49
CA ASN A 101 1.88 -18.63 -7.74
C ASN A 101 2.05 -20.12 -8.14
N GLU A 102 2.85 -20.84 -7.37
CA GLU A 102 3.23 -22.25 -7.51
C GLU A 102 3.31 -22.86 -6.10
N ASP A 103 3.31 -24.19 -6.01
CA ASP A 103 3.55 -24.87 -4.73
C ASP A 103 5.02 -24.65 -4.33
N VAL A 104 5.25 -24.34 -3.06
CA VAL A 104 6.59 -24.08 -2.52
C VAL A 104 6.85 -24.95 -1.32
N ASN A 105 8.11 -25.36 -1.14
CA ASN A 105 8.56 -26.06 0.05
C ASN A 105 9.45 -25.20 0.93
N GLU A 106 9.48 -25.53 2.21
CA GLU A 106 10.45 -24.97 3.14
C GLU A 106 11.90 -25.21 2.66
N ASN A 107 12.75 -24.20 2.84
CA ASN A 107 14.15 -24.13 2.44
C ASN A 107 14.41 -24.08 0.93
N GLU A 108 13.38 -23.83 0.12
CA GLU A 108 13.57 -23.52 -1.31
C GLU A 108 13.94 -22.04 -1.50
N ASN A 109 14.80 -21.79 -2.48
CA ASN A 109 15.11 -20.43 -2.91
C ASN A 109 13.88 -19.81 -3.58
N ALA A 110 13.60 -18.55 -3.30
CA ALA A 110 12.49 -17.81 -3.87
C ALA A 110 12.96 -16.94 -5.04
N ALA A 111 12.14 -16.89 -6.09
CA ALA A 111 12.27 -15.98 -7.23
C ALA A 111 10.93 -15.25 -7.46
N ILE A 112 10.99 -14.20 -8.29
CA ILE A 112 9.82 -13.40 -8.67
C ILE A 112 9.34 -13.78 -10.07
N ASP A 113 8.02 -13.87 -10.23
CA ASP A 113 7.38 -14.04 -11.52
C ASP A 113 7.10 -12.71 -12.23
N LYS A 114 6.49 -12.78 -13.43
CA LYS A 114 6.12 -11.60 -14.22
C LYS A 114 5.06 -10.69 -13.55
N ASP A 115 4.33 -11.22 -12.58
CA ASP A 115 3.25 -10.54 -11.87
C ASP A 115 3.71 -10.10 -10.47
N GLY A 116 5.00 -10.19 -10.13
CA GLY A 116 5.53 -9.79 -8.82
C GLY A 116 5.23 -10.77 -7.67
N ASN A 117 4.67 -11.94 -7.96
CA ASN A 117 4.45 -13.01 -6.99
C ASN A 117 5.68 -13.91 -6.87
N PHE A 118 5.70 -14.72 -5.83
CA PHE A 118 6.84 -15.55 -5.49
C PHE A 118 6.65 -16.99 -5.95
N LYS A 119 7.76 -17.59 -6.38
CA LYS A 119 7.82 -18.96 -6.87
C LYS A 119 9.16 -19.62 -6.49
N PRO A 120 9.29 -20.95 -6.57
CA PRO A 120 10.59 -21.60 -6.46
C PRO A 120 11.55 -21.10 -7.55
N ALA A 121 12.78 -20.79 -7.15
CA ALA A 121 13.80 -20.31 -8.07
C ALA A 121 14.33 -21.46 -8.94
N GLY A 122 14.19 -21.32 -10.26
CA GLY A 122 14.82 -22.17 -11.25
C GLY A 122 16.29 -21.79 -11.50
N ALA A 123 16.97 -22.56 -12.35
CA ALA A 123 18.41 -22.40 -12.60
C ALA A 123 18.82 -21.04 -13.22
N SER A 124 17.89 -20.34 -13.86
CA SER A 124 18.14 -19.03 -14.49
C SER A 124 17.50 -17.87 -13.73
N ASP A 125 16.81 -18.15 -12.63
CA ASP A 125 16.14 -17.12 -11.86
C ASP A 125 17.13 -16.42 -10.92
N THR A 126 16.85 -15.15 -10.65
CA THR A 126 17.52 -14.43 -9.58
C THR A 126 16.88 -14.82 -8.25
N VAL A 127 17.69 -15.30 -7.32
CA VAL A 127 17.24 -15.61 -5.96
C VAL A 127 17.06 -14.32 -5.17
N VAL A 128 15.86 -14.09 -4.64
CA VAL A 128 15.50 -12.88 -3.87
C VAL A 128 15.23 -13.16 -2.38
N GLY A 129 15.23 -14.44 -1.99
CA GLY A 129 14.96 -14.89 -0.63
C GLY A 129 14.94 -16.40 -0.51
N VAL A 130 14.55 -16.89 0.66
CA VAL A 130 14.38 -18.32 0.97
C VAL A 130 13.03 -18.51 1.67
N PHE A 131 12.26 -19.53 1.25
CA PHE A 131 11.03 -19.91 1.93
C PHE A 131 11.35 -20.60 3.25
N LEU A 132 10.71 -20.13 4.33
CA LEU A 132 10.79 -20.71 5.69
C LEU A 132 9.52 -21.49 6.06
N GLY A 133 8.71 -21.85 5.07
CA GLY A 133 7.52 -22.66 5.23
C GLY A 133 6.95 -23.05 3.87
N SER A 134 6.30 -24.20 3.81
CA SER A 134 5.62 -24.67 2.60
C SER A 134 4.27 -23.97 2.42
N GLY A 135 3.82 -23.88 1.18
CA GLY A 135 2.52 -23.32 0.83
C GLY A 135 2.04 -23.85 -0.52
N ASN A 136 0.72 -23.84 -0.73
CA ASN A 136 0.11 -24.26 -1.99
C ASN A 136 -0.09 -23.05 -2.90
N LYS A 137 -0.04 -23.29 -4.20
CA LYS A 137 -0.32 -22.29 -5.24
C LYS A 137 -1.58 -21.48 -4.94
N GLY A 138 -1.46 -20.15 -5.03
CA GLY A 138 -2.54 -19.20 -4.79
C GLY A 138 -2.70 -18.80 -3.31
N GLY A 139 -1.96 -19.45 -2.40
CA GLY A 139 -1.88 -19.07 -1.00
C GLY A 139 -0.72 -18.12 -0.72
N THR A 140 -0.19 -18.22 0.50
CA THR A 140 0.97 -17.49 0.98
C THR A 140 2.03 -18.43 1.52
N ALA A 141 3.27 -17.98 1.48
CA ALA A 141 4.36 -18.64 2.18
C ALA A 141 5.18 -17.65 2.99
N ARG A 142 5.73 -18.14 4.09
CA ARG A 142 6.66 -17.38 4.91
C ARG A 142 8.00 -17.35 4.19
N MET A 143 8.51 -16.16 3.86
CA MET A 143 9.78 -16.00 3.17
C MET A 143 10.70 -15.06 3.95
N GLN A 144 11.96 -15.46 4.11
CA GLN A 144 13.02 -14.57 4.55
C GLN A 144 13.65 -13.88 3.35
N THR A 145 13.68 -12.55 3.38
CA THR A 145 14.40 -11.74 2.39
C THR A 145 15.52 -10.96 3.05
N ARG A 146 16.61 -10.82 2.31
CA ARG A 146 17.70 -9.91 2.64
C ARG A 146 18.26 -9.37 1.33
N ILE A 147 17.74 -8.23 0.90
CA ILE A 147 18.06 -7.71 -0.44
C ILE A 147 19.48 -7.18 -0.48
N GLN A 148 20.32 -7.84 -1.28
CA GLN A 148 21.59 -7.32 -1.74
C GLN A 148 21.34 -6.44 -2.99
N LEU A 149 21.58 -5.13 -2.86
CA LEU A 149 21.39 -4.18 -3.95
C LEU A 149 22.26 -4.55 -5.15
N SER A 150 21.62 -4.83 -6.29
CA SER A 150 22.27 -5.07 -7.57
C SER A 150 21.57 -4.25 -8.66
N ASN A 151 21.46 -2.95 -8.38
CA ASN A 151 20.87 -1.96 -9.29
C ASN A 151 21.98 -1.36 -10.15
N THR A 152 21.90 -1.50 -11.48
CA THR A 152 22.89 -0.95 -12.43
C THR A 152 22.68 0.54 -12.75
N SER A 153 21.47 1.09 -12.51
CA SER A 153 21.20 2.53 -12.52
C SER A 153 19.88 2.83 -11.80
N VAL A 154 19.91 3.62 -10.73
CA VAL A 154 18.70 4.23 -10.14
C VAL A 154 18.66 5.68 -10.60
N THR A 155 17.62 6.07 -11.33
CA THR A 155 17.38 7.44 -11.80
C THR A 155 15.97 7.87 -11.40
N GLY A 156 15.74 9.18 -11.27
CA GLY A 156 14.45 9.75 -10.86
C GLY A 156 14.55 10.61 -9.59
N SER A 157 13.57 11.49 -9.39
CA SER A 157 13.56 12.42 -8.24
C SER A 157 13.06 11.78 -6.94
N GLY A 158 12.50 10.58 -7.00
CA GLY A 158 11.94 9.88 -5.86
C GLY A 158 10.77 10.62 -5.20
N LEU A 159 10.51 10.28 -3.94
CA LEU A 159 9.57 10.98 -3.07
C LEU A 159 9.86 12.48 -3.00
N GLN A 160 8.99 13.29 -3.61
CA GLN A 160 9.07 14.74 -3.46
C GLN A 160 8.45 15.15 -2.13
N ASN A 161 9.25 15.77 -1.27
CA ASN A 161 8.87 16.21 0.08
C ASN A 161 8.46 15.04 1.01
N ALA A 162 9.43 14.20 1.40
CA ALA A 162 9.25 13.05 2.29
C ALA A 162 8.60 13.37 3.67
N ASN A 163 8.46 14.65 4.01
CA ASN A 163 7.87 15.12 5.27
C ASN A 163 6.52 15.83 5.08
N ALA A 164 5.94 15.82 3.88
CA ALA A 164 4.62 16.42 3.66
C ALA A 164 3.54 15.66 4.47
N PRO A 165 2.58 16.37 5.10
CA PRO A 165 1.40 15.72 5.67
C PRO A 165 0.65 14.97 4.55
N GLN A 166 0.26 13.72 4.82
CA GLN A 166 -0.55 12.96 3.87
C GLN A 166 -1.86 13.70 3.59
N VAL A 167 -2.20 13.86 2.31
CA VAL A 167 -3.55 14.24 1.91
C VAL A 167 -4.41 13.01 2.13
N ASP A 168 -5.31 13.05 3.11
CA ASP A 168 -6.40 12.07 3.19
C ASP A 168 -7.16 12.09 1.85
N GLN A 169 -7.50 10.89 1.37
CA GLN A 169 -8.14 10.64 0.08
C GLN A 169 -9.53 11.32 -0.06
N PRO A 170 -10.13 11.28 -1.27
CA PRO A 170 -10.70 12.45 -1.91
C PRO A 170 -11.86 13.09 -1.14
N SER A 171 -11.92 14.42 -1.21
CA SER A 171 -13.03 15.22 -0.71
C SER A 171 -14.36 14.65 -1.20
N THR A 172 -15.28 14.44 -0.26
CA THR A 172 -16.71 14.27 -0.53
C THR A 172 -17.19 15.24 -1.61
N PRO A 173 -18.14 14.85 -2.50
CA PRO A 173 -18.67 15.79 -3.47
C PRO A 173 -19.25 16.98 -2.73
N THR A 174 -18.76 18.18 -3.08
CA THR A 174 -19.25 19.44 -2.53
C THR A 174 -20.73 19.54 -2.84
N VAL A 175 -21.58 19.44 -1.82
CA VAL A 175 -22.97 19.84 -1.94
C VAL A 175 -22.96 21.36 -1.95
N ASP A 176 -23.18 21.96 -3.12
CA ASP A 176 -23.33 23.41 -3.25
C ASP A 176 -24.39 23.90 -2.23
N PRO A 177 -24.04 24.81 -1.29
CA PRO A 177 -25.05 25.44 -0.47
C PRO A 177 -25.86 26.38 -1.35
N LYS A 178 -27.13 26.01 -1.58
CA LYS A 178 -28.19 26.85 -2.13
C LYS A 178 -28.09 28.29 -1.56
N PRO A 179 -28.10 29.35 -2.38
CA PRO A 179 -28.03 30.72 -1.86
C PRO A 179 -29.24 31.02 -0.98
N ALA A 180 -28.99 31.46 0.25
CA ALA A 180 -30.01 31.97 1.15
C ALA A 180 -30.60 33.27 0.57
N SER A 181 -31.93 33.30 0.47
CA SER A 181 -32.70 34.50 0.13
C SER A 181 -32.48 35.58 1.20
N LEU A 182 -31.87 36.71 0.81
CA LEU A 182 -31.75 37.88 1.67
C LEU A 182 -33.06 38.68 1.63
N SER A 183 -33.77 38.68 2.75
CA SER A 183 -34.91 39.54 3.05
C SER A 183 -34.48 41.02 3.02
N THR A 184 -35.11 41.80 2.14
CA THR A 184 -34.93 43.25 1.99
C THR A 184 -35.46 44.02 3.21
N GLY A 185 -34.56 44.55 4.03
CA GLY A 185 -34.83 45.58 5.03
C GLY A 185 -34.50 46.97 4.49
N SER A 186 -35.53 47.79 4.30
CA SER A 186 -35.52 49.16 3.80
C SER A 186 -34.70 50.13 4.67
N THR A 187 -33.79 50.89 4.06
CA THR A 187 -33.25 52.14 4.63
C THR A 187 -33.55 53.30 3.68
N THR A 188 -34.55 54.11 4.01
CA THR A 188 -34.75 55.44 3.42
C THR A 188 -33.75 56.41 4.06
N GLY A 189 -32.69 56.74 3.33
CA GLY A 189 -31.86 57.92 3.61
C GLY A 189 -32.42 59.12 2.87
N THR A 190 -32.72 60.21 3.60
CA THR A 190 -32.86 61.55 3.02
C THR A 190 -31.66 62.39 3.44
N ASP A 191 -30.87 62.78 2.45
CA ASP A 191 -29.84 63.80 2.53
C ASP A 191 -30.44 65.16 2.89
N ASN A 192 -29.74 65.95 3.73
CA ASN A 192 -29.50 67.34 3.35
C ASN A 192 -28.30 67.99 4.06
N LYS A 193 -27.64 68.87 3.30
CA LYS A 193 -26.33 69.48 3.52
C LYS A 193 -26.35 70.77 4.36
N ASN A 194 -25.22 71.01 5.03
CA ASN A 194 -24.52 72.29 5.28
C ASN A 194 -25.24 73.52 5.88
N GLY A 195 -24.68 74.02 6.99
CA GLY A 195 -23.89 75.26 6.96
C GLY A 195 -24.42 76.48 7.72
N GLY A 196 -23.64 76.94 8.71
CA GLY A 196 -23.28 78.36 8.86
C GLY A 196 -24.07 79.23 9.85
N LYS A 197 -23.28 79.73 10.84
CA LYS A 197 -23.52 80.81 11.83
C LYS A 197 -24.39 80.51 13.04
#